data_AF-A0A5N6EUE5-F1
#
_entry.id   AF-A0A5N6EUE5-F1
#
_cell.length_a   1.000
_cell.length_b   1.000
_cell.length_c   1.000
_cell.angle_alpha   90.00
_cell.angle_beta   90.00
_cell.angle_gamma   90.00
#
_symmetry.space_group_name_H-M   'P 1'
#
loop_
_entity.id
_entity.type
_entity.pdbx_description
1 polymer ?
#
loop_
_entity_poly.entity_id
_entity_poly.type
_entity_poly.pdbx_seq_one_letter_code
_entity_poly.pdbx_strand_id
1 'polypeptide(L)'
;MIFSNWVMQLGAAGLFLALPKSVASTSNLSVPPWAGSPVAPKNTGKTCTVLPLGGKQDDVPQILAAFKECNHGGRVVFPEGHTYWIAQKLNPNVTDVTVDWRGTWLFSDDIEKWRNNTYWIEFQNHWTAFALSGKRIHINGHGTGGINGSGNSWYNVEKAFTQPGRPMAFTPWNVTDLHVEHCGDDAIAIKPRSYGIYMQNVTIHGGNGPAIGSLGQYLEDSSVKDIVMRDVHILSYNEDMKNAAYVKTWVGELVPQDPSKNGWYESGGKPRGGGWGNVTNIRFENFHVEGASAGASINQNSGDNGSYAGTSKMLVSDVTFVNFTGYISNSKSGSISCSKRYPCYNIAFEDFSLAQGSNGTATNATGSCSYIKPGGVIGLNGCGN
;
A
#
# COMPACT_ATOMS: atom_id res chain seq x y z
N MET A 1 -6.61 -22.82 -14.40
CA MET A 1 -6.49 -22.60 -12.94
C MET A 1 -6.04 -21.16 -12.75
N ILE A 2 -6.95 -20.31 -12.29
CA ILE A 2 -6.76 -18.87 -12.09
C ILE A 2 -6.24 -18.70 -10.66
N PHE A 3 -5.00 -18.27 -10.46
CA PHE A 3 -4.47 -17.99 -9.12
C PHE A 3 -3.70 -16.65 -9.09
N SER A 4 -4.14 -15.83 -8.14
CA SER A 4 -3.77 -14.47 -7.68
C SER A 4 -2.39 -13.90 -8.01
N ASN A 5 -2.36 -12.66 -8.54
CA ASN A 5 -1.15 -11.84 -8.75
C ASN A 5 -1.42 -10.36 -8.50
N TRP A 6 -1.43 -9.76 -7.29
CA TRP A 6 -1.58 -8.30 -7.22
C TRP A 6 -0.90 -7.68 -5.99
N VAL A 7 0.07 -6.77 -6.17
CA VAL A 7 0.50 -5.82 -5.12
C VAL A 7 0.81 -4.48 -5.78
N MET A 8 0.07 -3.43 -5.43
CA MET A 8 0.43 -2.04 -5.75
C MET A 8 1.33 -1.51 -4.62
N GLN A 9 2.63 -1.45 -4.88
CA GLN A 9 3.63 -0.87 -3.97
C GLN A 9 3.67 0.65 -4.14
N LEU A 10 3.62 1.42 -3.04
CA LEU A 10 3.77 2.87 -3.08
C LEU A 10 5.05 3.30 -2.35
N GLY A 11 5.77 4.25 -2.94
CA GLY A 11 6.84 5.02 -2.31
C GLY A 11 6.75 6.46 -2.78
N ALA A 12 6.76 7.44 -1.88
CA ALA A 12 6.73 8.87 -2.22
C ALA A 12 7.67 9.65 -1.29
N ALA A 13 8.23 10.76 -1.79
CA ALA A 13 9.06 11.70 -1.03
C ALA A 13 8.64 13.14 -1.36
N GLY A 14 8.58 14.00 -0.34
CA GLY A 14 8.46 15.45 -0.44
C GLY A 14 9.77 16.17 -0.06
N LEU A 15 10.00 17.33 -0.67
CA LEU A 15 11.15 18.23 -0.53
C LEU A 15 11.09 19.05 0.77
N PHE A 16 12.20 19.19 1.51
CA PHE A 16 12.57 20.46 2.17
C PHE A 16 14.09 20.63 2.28
N LEU A 17 14.51 21.89 2.08
CA LEU A 17 15.86 22.41 2.21
C LEU A 17 16.53 21.99 3.52
N ALA A 18 17.84 21.71 3.43
CA ALA A 18 18.68 21.39 4.56
C ALA A 18 18.57 22.43 5.70
N LEU A 19 18.28 21.96 6.92
CA LEU A 19 18.60 22.66 8.18
C LEU A 19 19.15 21.66 9.20
N PRO A 20 20.02 22.12 10.12
CA PRO A 20 21.04 21.29 10.78
C PRO A 20 20.49 20.40 11.90
N LYS A 21 21.28 19.35 12.18
CA LYS A 21 21.12 18.40 13.28
C LYS A 21 20.94 19.10 14.64
N SER A 22 19.74 19.04 15.22
CA SER A 22 19.54 18.86 16.66
C SER A 22 18.06 18.65 17.00
N VAL A 23 17.84 17.68 17.88
CA VAL A 23 16.58 17.20 18.44
C VAL A 23 15.66 18.31 18.95
N ALA A 24 14.39 18.30 18.51
CA ALA A 24 13.24 18.78 19.28
C ALA A 24 11.96 18.06 18.82
N SER A 25 11.14 17.66 19.79
CA SER A 25 9.80 17.07 19.67
C SER A 25 8.99 17.67 18.51
N THR A 26 8.63 16.85 17.51
CA THR A 26 7.76 17.25 16.39
C THR A 26 6.30 17.03 16.77
N SER A 27 5.78 17.90 17.63
CA SER A 27 4.33 18.19 17.71
C SER A 27 3.87 19.15 16.61
N ASN A 28 4.76 19.57 15.70
CA ASN A 28 4.51 20.61 14.69
C ASN A 28 5.00 20.21 13.29
N LEU A 29 4.53 19.07 12.76
CA LEU A 29 4.34 19.00 11.31
C LEU A 29 3.08 19.80 11.00
N SER A 30 3.23 21.05 10.57
CA SER A 30 2.11 21.87 10.11
C SER A 30 1.53 21.24 8.84
N VAL A 31 0.47 20.44 9.01
CA VAL A 31 -0.32 19.88 7.91
C VAL A 31 -1.02 21.05 7.19
N PRO A 32 -0.83 21.25 5.87
CA PRO A 32 -1.51 22.30 5.14
C PRO A 32 -3.04 22.17 5.26
N PRO A 33 -3.81 23.27 5.24
CA PRO A 33 -5.27 23.22 5.19
C PRO A 33 -5.77 22.42 3.99
N TRP A 34 -6.93 21.75 4.15
CA TRP A 34 -7.62 20.95 3.12
C TRP A 34 -7.69 21.68 1.77
N ALA A 35 -7.14 21.06 0.71
CA ALA A 35 -7.10 21.62 -0.64
C ALA A 35 -8.37 21.34 -1.48
N GLY A 36 -9.43 20.77 -0.90
CA GLY A 36 -10.65 20.34 -1.60
C GLY A 36 -10.56 18.91 -2.16
N SER A 37 -11.60 18.45 -2.88
CA SER A 37 -11.64 17.17 -3.63
C SER A 37 -10.62 17.16 -4.79
N PRO A 38 -10.15 15.99 -5.27
CA PRO A 38 -9.02 15.94 -6.17
C PRO A 38 -9.53 16.47 -7.49
N VAL A 39 -8.79 17.40 -8.08
CA VAL A 39 -9.23 17.98 -9.35
C VAL A 39 -9.10 16.87 -10.39
N ALA A 40 -10.25 16.39 -10.89
CA ALA A 40 -10.29 15.36 -11.92
C ALA A 40 -9.48 15.82 -13.15
N PRO A 41 -8.87 14.89 -13.90
CA PRO A 41 -8.22 15.22 -15.15
C PRO A 41 -9.16 16.00 -16.07
N LYS A 42 -8.63 17.01 -16.75
CA LYS A 42 -9.34 17.61 -17.88
C LYS A 42 -9.70 16.54 -18.91
N ASN A 43 -10.79 16.75 -19.65
CA ASN A 43 -11.20 15.84 -20.71
C ASN A 43 -11.26 16.58 -22.05
N THR A 44 -10.35 16.20 -22.95
CA THR A 44 -10.26 16.73 -24.32
C THR A 44 -10.96 15.83 -25.34
N GLY A 45 -11.46 14.67 -24.93
CA GLY A 45 -11.98 13.61 -25.81
C GLY A 45 -10.88 12.75 -26.48
N LYS A 46 -9.61 13.15 -26.39
CA LYS A 46 -8.50 12.39 -26.99
C LYS A 46 -8.32 11.04 -26.29
N THR A 47 -8.23 9.96 -27.06
CA THR A 47 -8.01 8.60 -26.54
C THR A 47 -6.84 7.93 -27.25
N CYS A 48 -5.90 7.38 -26.49
CA CYS A 48 -4.74 6.64 -26.94
C CYS A 48 -4.88 5.20 -26.47
N THR A 49 -5.31 4.31 -27.37
CA THR A 49 -5.41 2.87 -27.08
C THR A 49 -4.09 2.20 -27.36
N VAL A 50 -3.54 1.52 -26.35
CA VAL A 50 -2.27 0.81 -26.46
C VAL A 50 -2.55 -0.68 -26.65
N LEU A 51 -2.05 -1.26 -27.73
CA LEU A 51 -2.08 -2.70 -27.96
C LEU A 51 -0.70 -3.31 -27.67
N PRO A 52 -0.63 -4.53 -27.11
CA PRO A 52 0.65 -5.19 -26.89
C PRO A 52 1.26 -5.62 -28.23
N LEU A 53 2.58 -5.56 -28.34
CA LEU A 53 3.33 -6.03 -29.51
C LEU A 53 3.29 -7.56 -29.62
N GLY A 54 3.08 -8.26 -28.51
CA GLY A 54 3.06 -9.72 -28.44
C GLY A 54 4.45 -10.34 -28.56
N GLY A 55 4.54 -11.65 -28.32
CA GLY A 55 5.80 -12.40 -28.44
C GLY A 55 6.91 -11.97 -27.47
N LYS A 56 6.56 -11.43 -26.29
CA LYS A 56 7.49 -10.85 -25.30
C LYS A 56 8.37 -9.71 -25.87
N GLN A 57 7.89 -9.00 -26.88
CA GLN A 57 8.50 -7.73 -27.28
C GLN A 57 8.19 -6.66 -26.22
N ASP A 58 9.16 -5.79 -25.95
CA ASP A 58 9.05 -4.79 -24.88
C ASP A 58 8.00 -3.72 -25.23
N ASP A 59 6.95 -3.64 -24.43
CA ASP A 59 5.80 -2.75 -24.65
C ASP A 59 6.00 -1.35 -24.04
N VAL A 60 7.09 -1.11 -23.33
CA VAL A 60 7.38 0.19 -22.71
C VAL A 60 7.44 1.36 -23.71
N PRO A 61 8.06 1.24 -24.90
CA PRO A 61 8.17 2.35 -25.84
C PRO A 61 6.80 2.92 -26.28
N GLN A 62 5.84 2.07 -26.65
CA GLN A 62 4.52 2.54 -27.05
C GLN A 62 3.64 2.95 -25.86
N ILE A 63 3.85 2.36 -24.68
CA ILE A 63 3.22 2.83 -23.44
C ILE A 63 3.63 4.29 -23.17
N LEU A 64 4.94 4.58 -23.19
CA LEU A 64 5.46 5.94 -22.99
C LEU A 64 5.00 6.89 -24.11
N ALA A 65 4.92 6.43 -25.35
CA ALA A 65 4.38 7.21 -26.45
C ALA A 65 2.91 7.60 -26.20
N ALA A 66 2.07 6.67 -25.76
CA ALA A 66 0.67 6.94 -25.44
C ALA A 66 0.52 7.91 -24.25
N PHE A 67 1.30 7.74 -23.18
CA PHE A 67 1.30 8.70 -22.07
C PHE A 67 1.73 10.10 -22.49
N LYS A 68 2.73 10.21 -23.36
CA LYS A 68 3.17 11.49 -23.92
C LYS A 68 2.09 12.11 -24.81
N GLU A 69 1.46 11.30 -25.65
CA GLU A 69 0.49 11.76 -26.65
C GLU A 69 -0.85 12.17 -26.03
N CYS A 70 -1.32 11.44 -25.02
CA CYS A 70 -2.56 11.70 -24.29
C CYS A 70 -2.35 12.53 -23.02
N ASN A 71 -1.16 13.09 -22.82
CA ASN A 71 -0.93 14.07 -21.78
C ASN A 71 -1.80 15.32 -21.97
N HIS A 72 -2.17 16.01 -20.89
CA HIS A 72 -2.97 17.25 -20.91
C HIS A 72 -4.45 17.10 -21.29
N GLY A 73 -5.07 16.05 -20.77
CA GLY A 73 -6.51 15.82 -20.74
C GLY A 73 -6.97 14.69 -21.66
N GLY A 74 -6.04 13.83 -22.07
CA GLY A 74 -6.34 12.63 -22.84
C GLY A 74 -6.51 11.40 -21.96
N ARG A 75 -7.00 10.33 -22.59
CA ARG A 75 -7.23 9.04 -21.97
C ARG A 75 -6.34 7.96 -22.58
N VAL A 76 -5.54 7.30 -21.76
CA VAL A 76 -4.75 6.13 -22.16
C VAL A 76 -5.55 4.88 -21.83
N VAL A 77 -5.70 3.96 -22.79
CA VAL A 77 -6.49 2.73 -22.62
C VAL A 77 -5.62 1.51 -22.85
N PHE A 78 -5.58 0.61 -21.88
CA PHE A 78 -5.03 -0.74 -21.99
C PHE A 78 -6.19 -1.73 -22.02
N PRO A 79 -6.63 -2.26 -23.19
CA PRO A 79 -7.84 -3.06 -23.27
C PRO A 79 -7.77 -4.39 -22.52
N GLU A 80 -8.95 -4.91 -22.16
CA GLU A 80 -9.10 -6.14 -21.40
C GLU A 80 -8.62 -7.36 -22.21
N GLY A 81 -8.14 -8.40 -21.52
CA GLY A 81 -7.66 -9.64 -22.14
C GLY A 81 -6.27 -9.54 -22.79
N HIS A 82 -5.65 -8.36 -22.77
CA HIS A 82 -4.28 -8.17 -23.25
C HIS A 82 -3.24 -8.25 -22.12
N THR A 83 -2.08 -8.80 -22.45
CA THR A 83 -0.89 -8.82 -21.60
C THR A 83 0.23 -8.04 -22.27
N TYR A 84 0.78 -7.06 -21.55
CA TYR A 84 1.87 -6.19 -22.00
C TYR A 84 3.17 -6.63 -21.35
N TRP A 85 4.22 -6.90 -22.12
CA TRP A 85 5.52 -7.31 -21.61
C TRP A 85 6.39 -6.10 -21.30
N ILE A 86 6.65 -5.86 -20.02
CA ILE A 86 7.45 -4.74 -19.53
C ILE A 86 8.88 -5.22 -19.29
N ALA A 87 9.80 -4.89 -20.21
CA ALA A 87 11.18 -5.37 -20.14
C ALA A 87 12.19 -4.29 -19.73
N GLN A 88 11.78 -3.05 -19.54
CA GLN A 88 12.67 -1.97 -19.11
C GLN A 88 11.98 -1.04 -18.13
N LYS A 89 12.77 -0.29 -17.37
CA LYS A 89 12.24 0.74 -16.47
C LYS A 89 11.52 1.84 -17.24
N LEU A 90 10.52 2.44 -16.62
CA LEU A 90 9.75 3.52 -17.22
C LEU A 90 9.37 4.59 -16.20
N ASN A 91 9.36 5.85 -16.63
CA ASN A 91 9.09 6.99 -15.75
C ASN A 91 8.22 8.10 -16.39
N PRO A 92 6.98 7.80 -16.81
CA PRO A 92 6.10 8.84 -17.37
C PRO A 92 5.84 9.96 -16.37
N ASN A 93 5.91 11.21 -16.84
CA ASN A 93 5.52 12.41 -16.10
C ASN A 93 4.33 13.06 -16.80
N VAL A 94 3.16 13.03 -16.17
CA VAL A 94 1.88 13.35 -16.81
C VAL A 94 1.07 14.38 -16.02
N THR A 95 0.25 15.15 -16.71
CA THR A 95 -0.64 16.15 -16.15
C THR A 95 -1.98 16.02 -16.83
N ASP A 96 -3.06 15.93 -16.06
CA ASP A 96 -4.41 15.71 -16.59
C ASP A 96 -4.49 14.44 -17.44
N VAL A 97 -4.33 13.26 -16.85
CA VAL A 97 -4.45 12.00 -17.62
C VAL A 97 -5.42 11.04 -16.94
N THR A 98 -6.32 10.48 -17.74
CA THR A 98 -7.12 9.32 -17.34
C THR A 98 -6.51 8.05 -17.93
N VAL A 99 -6.39 6.99 -17.14
CA VAL A 99 -5.85 5.70 -17.53
C VAL A 99 -6.92 4.63 -17.31
N ASP A 100 -7.50 4.12 -18.39
CA ASP A 100 -8.34 2.93 -18.37
C ASP A 100 -7.44 1.70 -18.48
N TRP A 101 -7.06 1.16 -17.34
CA TRP A 101 -6.13 0.05 -17.24
C TRP A 101 -6.88 -1.27 -17.08
N ARG A 102 -7.27 -1.92 -18.18
CA ARG A 102 -8.00 -3.20 -18.18
C ARG A 102 -7.11 -4.42 -18.49
N GLY A 103 -5.96 -4.19 -19.13
CA GLY A 103 -5.00 -5.24 -19.46
C GLY A 103 -3.92 -5.44 -18.38
N THR A 104 -3.20 -6.56 -18.43
CA THR A 104 -2.16 -6.90 -17.45
C THR A 104 -0.78 -6.50 -17.95
N TRP A 105 -0.01 -5.75 -17.17
CA TRP A 105 1.40 -5.50 -17.42
C TRP A 105 2.24 -6.57 -16.74
N LEU A 106 2.88 -7.44 -17.51
CA LEU A 106 3.77 -8.49 -17.06
C LEU A 106 5.23 -8.03 -17.16
N PHE A 107 5.87 -7.80 -16.02
CA PHE A 107 7.28 -7.45 -15.94
C PHE A 107 8.14 -8.66 -16.25
N SER A 108 9.25 -8.43 -16.97
CA SER A 108 10.17 -9.50 -17.33
C SER A 108 10.73 -10.20 -16.09
N ASP A 109 10.94 -11.50 -16.21
CA ASP A 109 11.53 -12.36 -15.18
C ASP A 109 13.07 -12.30 -15.13
N ASP A 110 13.68 -11.42 -15.92
CA ASP A 110 15.13 -11.17 -15.96
C ASP A 110 15.61 -10.35 -14.74
N ILE A 111 16.02 -11.07 -13.70
CA ILE A 111 16.48 -10.52 -12.42
C ILE A 111 17.76 -9.68 -12.59
N GLU A 112 18.71 -10.16 -13.39
CA GLU A 112 20.00 -9.48 -13.58
C GLU A 112 19.79 -8.13 -14.26
N LYS A 113 18.94 -8.11 -15.30
CA LYS A 113 18.55 -6.86 -15.95
C LYS A 113 17.92 -5.89 -14.96
N TRP A 114 16.97 -6.33 -14.13
CA TRP A 114 16.31 -5.42 -13.19
C TRP A 114 17.24 -4.88 -12.11
N ARG A 115 18.20 -5.66 -11.60
CA ARG A 115 19.19 -5.13 -10.65
C ARG A 115 20.04 -4.01 -11.24
N ASN A 116 20.28 -4.07 -12.55
CA ASN A 116 21.11 -3.10 -13.27
C ASN A 116 20.29 -2.02 -14.00
N ASN A 117 18.98 -2.18 -14.13
CA ASN A 117 18.11 -1.33 -14.94
C ASN A 117 16.87 -0.87 -14.17
N THR A 118 17.09 -0.11 -13.11
CA THR A 118 16.04 0.51 -12.27
C THR A 118 16.35 1.99 -12.01
N TYR A 119 15.41 2.69 -11.37
CA TYR A 119 15.64 4.01 -10.82
C TYR A 119 15.97 3.88 -9.34
N TRP A 120 17.04 4.55 -8.90
CA TRP A 120 17.37 4.68 -7.50
C TRP A 120 16.43 5.69 -6.83
N ILE A 121 15.89 5.30 -5.67
CA ILE A 121 15.05 6.15 -4.83
C ILE A 121 15.82 6.42 -3.54
N GLU A 122 16.54 7.55 -3.53
CA GLU A 122 17.42 7.97 -2.42
C GLU A 122 16.73 7.88 -1.06
N PHE A 123 15.51 8.40 -0.98
CA PHE A 123 14.79 8.53 0.27
C PHE A 123 14.29 7.19 0.84
N GLN A 124 14.26 6.11 0.04
CA GLN A 124 13.86 4.78 0.50
C GLN A 124 15.06 3.82 0.57
N ASN A 125 16.25 4.28 0.13
CA ASN A 125 17.41 3.43 -0.09
C ASN A 125 17.01 2.15 -0.89
N HIS A 126 16.24 2.36 -1.97
CA HIS A 126 15.57 1.30 -2.72
C HIS A 126 15.55 1.60 -4.23
N TRP A 127 15.15 0.61 -5.02
CA TRP A 127 15.06 0.68 -6.48
C TRP A 127 13.59 0.61 -6.93
N THR A 128 13.25 1.25 -8.04
CA THR A 128 11.94 1.11 -8.69
C THR A 128 12.08 0.86 -10.19
N ALA A 129 11.17 0.05 -10.73
CA ALA A 129 11.09 -0.26 -12.15
C ALA A 129 10.13 0.70 -12.88
N PHE A 130 9.03 1.11 -12.24
CA PHE A 130 8.06 2.04 -12.82
C PHE A 130 7.79 3.20 -11.86
N ALA A 131 8.22 4.40 -12.23
CA ALA A 131 7.95 5.62 -11.47
C ALA A 131 6.94 6.52 -12.20
N LEU A 132 5.71 6.68 -11.71
CA LEU A 132 4.73 7.58 -12.31
C LEU A 132 4.76 8.93 -11.62
N SER A 133 4.97 10.02 -12.37
CA SER A 133 5.03 11.37 -11.82
C SER A 133 3.96 12.29 -12.39
N GLY A 134 3.68 13.38 -11.66
CA GLY A 134 2.95 14.53 -12.19
C GLY A 134 1.70 14.91 -11.41
N LYS A 135 0.60 15.32 -12.07
CA LYS A 135 -0.58 15.86 -11.36
C LYS A 135 -1.90 15.58 -12.04
N ARG A 136 -2.98 15.44 -11.26
CA ARG A 136 -4.35 15.16 -11.74
C ARG A 136 -4.35 13.95 -12.64
N ILE A 137 -4.12 12.81 -12.02
CA ILE A 137 -4.02 11.51 -12.68
C ILE A 137 -5.15 10.64 -12.15
N HIS A 138 -5.95 10.08 -13.04
CA HIS A 138 -6.97 9.11 -12.70
C HIS A 138 -6.63 7.77 -13.33
N ILE A 139 -6.52 6.72 -12.53
CA ILE A 139 -6.25 5.36 -12.96
C ILE A 139 -7.44 4.49 -12.55
N ASN A 140 -8.06 3.82 -13.51
CA ASN A 140 -9.12 2.86 -13.26
C ASN A 140 -8.67 1.48 -13.75
N GLY A 141 -8.51 0.54 -12.83
CA GLY A 141 -8.12 -0.85 -13.10
C GLY A 141 -9.23 -1.73 -13.68
N HIS A 142 -10.48 -1.25 -13.65
CA HIS A 142 -11.70 -1.97 -14.08
C HIS A 142 -11.85 -3.38 -13.49
N GLY A 143 -11.14 -3.70 -12.40
CA GLY A 143 -11.10 -5.02 -11.78
C GLY A 143 -10.34 -6.09 -12.58
N THR A 144 -9.78 -5.74 -13.74
CA THR A 144 -9.14 -6.70 -14.67
C THR A 144 -7.70 -6.35 -15.02
N GLY A 145 -7.34 -5.07 -15.00
CA GLY A 145 -5.98 -4.63 -15.28
C GLY A 145 -5.14 -4.45 -14.02
N GLY A 146 -3.83 -4.43 -14.25
CA GLY A 146 -2.83 -4.20 -13.20
C GLY A 146 -1.45 -4.73 -13.60
N ILE A 147 -0.61 -4.98 -12.59
CA ILE A 147 0.79 -5.36 -12.78
C ILE A 147 1.05 -6.76 -12.21
N ASN A 148 1.68 -7.61 -13.02
CA ASN A 148 2.36 -8.82 -12.59
C ASN A 148 3.88 -8.57 -12.58
N GLY A 149 4.47 -8.48 -11.39
CA GLY A 149 5.90 -8.20 -11.21
C GLY A 149 6.85 -9.39 -11.41
N SER A 150 6.34 -10.58 -11.79
CA SER A 150 7.15 -11.82 -11.91
C SER A 150 7.93 -12.17 -10.63
N GLY A 151 7.34 -11.90 -9.45
CA GLY A 151 7.99 -12.01 -8.14
C GLY A 151 8.54 -13.41 -7.82
N ASN A 152 7.96 -14.48 -8.36
CA ASN A 152 8.41 -15.84 -8.12
C ASN A 152 9.86 -16.07 -8.57
N SER A 153 10.30 -15.42 -9.65
CA SER A 153 11.69 -15.50 -10.14
C SER A 153 12.67 -14.99 -9.08
N TRP A 154 12.37 -13.83 -8.48
CA TRP A 154 13.15 -13.27 -7.37
C TRP A 154 13.21 -14.19 -6.17
N TYR A 155 12.06 -14.73 -5.76
CA TYR A 155 11.98 -15.61 -4.59
C TYR A 155 12.76 -16.91 -4.76
N ASN A 156 12.86 -17.43 -5.98
CA ASN A 156 13.62 -18.64 -6.28
C ASN A 156 15.13 -18.40 -6.13
N VAL A 157 15.63 -17.27 -6.64
CA VAL A 157 17.06 -16.93 -6.58
C VAL A 157 17.50 -16.47 -5.18
N GLU A 158 16.64 -15.73 -4.45
CA GLU A 158 16.96 -15.15 -3.15
C GLU A 158 16.47 -16.00 -1.96
N LYS A 159 16.28 -17.28 -2.21
CA LYS A 159 15.72 -18.23 -1.25
C LYS A 159 16.59 -18.44 -0.01
N ALA A 160 17.91 -18.35 -0.16
CA ALA A 160 18.86 -18.53 0.94
C ALA A 160 19.47 -17.21 1.41
N PHE A 161 19.82 -16.33 0.48
CA PHE A 161 20.43 -15.04 0.76
C PHE A 161 19.75 -13.95 -0.08
N THR A 162 19.12 -13.00 0.61
CA THR A 162 18.54 -11.82 -0.02
C THR A 162 19.63 -10.85 -0.40
N GLN A 163 19.57 -10.33 -1.61
CA GLN A 163 20.53 -9.35 -2.11
C GLN A 163 19.80 -8.03 -2.40
N PRO A 164 20.48 -6.89 -2.28
CA PRO A 164 19.93 -5.61 -2.73
C PRO A 164 19.65 -5.64 -4.25
N GLY A 165 18.74 -4.77 -4.71
CA GLY A 165 18.47 -4.55 -6.12
C GLY A 165 17.11 -5.03 -6.63
N ARG A 166 16.27 -5.66 -5.78
CA ARG A 166 14.88 -5.97 -6.14
C ARG A 166 14.06 -4.68 -6.23
N PRO A 167 13.47 -4.35 -7.39
CA PRO A 167 12.73 -3.10 -7.52
C PRO A 167 11.28 -3.20 -7.08
N MET A 168 10.73 -2.05 -6.66
CA MET A 168 9.29 -1.84 -6.63
C MET A 168 8.74 -1.84 -8.06
N ALA A 169 7.66 -2.59 -8.29
CA ALA A 169 7.06 -2.74 -9.62
C ALA A 169 6.26 -1.50 -10.07
N PHE A 170 5.86 -0.64 -9.13
CA PHE A 170 5.20 0.64 -9.38
C PHE A 170 5.51 1.60 -8.24
N THR A 171 5.62 2.89 -8.53
CA THR A 171 5.96 3.93 -7.56
C THR A 171 5.41 5.26 -8.06
N PRO A 172 4.28 5.75 -7.54
CA PRO A 172 3.88 7.14 -7.72
C PRO A 172 4.92 8.08 -7.09
N TRP A 173 5.66 8.79 -7.93
CA TRP A 173 6.79 9.63 -7.56
C TRP A 173 6.46 11.09 -7.83
N ASN A 174 6.44 11.96 -6.80
CA ASN A 174 6.11 13.38 -6.95
C ASN A 174 4.74 13.59 -7.65
N VAL A 175 3.68 13.05 -7.03
CA VAL A 175 2.31 13.12 -7.57
C VAL A 175 1.40 13.98 -6.68
N THR A 176 0.55 14.78 -7.31
CA THR A 176 -0.56 15.52 -6.67
C THR A 176 -1.87 15.19 -7.38
N ASP A 177 -2.99 15.07 -6.65
CA ASP A 177 -4.30 14.67 -7.19
C ASP A 177 -4.26 13.32 -7.95
N LEU A 178 -3.91 12.24 -7.26
CA LEU A 178 -3.93 10.87 -7.79
C LEU A 178 -5.20 10.14 -7.34
N HIS A 179 -6.03 9.72 -8.29
CA HIS A 179 -7.20 8.87 -8.06
C HIS A 179 -6.95 7.48 -8.64
N VAL A 180 -7.05 6.43 -7.83
CA VAL A 180 -6.87 5.03 -8.27
C VAL A 180 -8.04 4.17 -7.79
N GLU A 181 -8.70 3.46 -8.70
CA GLU A 181 -9.87 2.63 -8.39
C GLU A 181 -9.82 1.24 -9.07
N HIS A 182 -10.52 0.26 -8.49
CA HIS A 182 -10.68 -1.11 -8.99
C HIS A 182 -9.36 -1.92 -9.17
N CYS A 183 -8.53 -2.00 -8.11
CA CYS A 183 -7.31 -2.82 -8.05
C CYS A 183 -7.50 -4.06 -7.13
N GLY A 184 -6.95 -5.23 -7.46
CA GLY A 184 -7.44 -6.54 -6.96
C GLY A 184 -7.01 -7.12 -5.58
N ASP A 185 -5.96 -6.64 -4.88
CA ASP A 185 -5.52 -7.13 -3.54
C ASP A 185 -5.52 -5.96 -2.53
N ASP A 186 -4.37 -5.55 -1.99
CA ASP A 186 -4.23 -4.26 -1.33
C ASP A 186 -4.38 -3.15 -2.39
N ALA A 187 -5.37 -2.28 -2.20
CA ALA A 187 -5.51 -1.11 -3.06
C ALA A 187 -4.26 -0.22 -2.99
N ILE A 188 -3.65 -0.15 -1.80
CA ILE A 188 -2.39 0.52 -1.52
C ILE A 188 -1.61 -0.34 -0.53
N ALA A 189 -0.34 -0.68 -0.81
CA ALA A 189 0.54 -1.32 0.15
C ALA A 189 1.88 -0.58 0.29
N ILE A 190 2.14 -0.02 1.47
CA ILE A 190 3.44 0.57 1.84
C ILE A 190 4.35 -0.51 2.40
N LYS A 191 5.51 -0.73 1.78
CA LYS A 191 6.38 -1.91 2.02
C LYS A 191 7.67 -1.55 2.79
N PRO A 192 8.51 -2.54 3.16
CA PRO A 192 9.77 -2.29 3.86
C PRO A 192 10.60 -1.14 3.30
N ARG A 193 11.22 -0.38 4.22
CA ARG A 193 12.08 0.80 3.95
C ARG A 193 11.33 1.93 3.26
N SER A 194 10.07 2.12 3.65
CA SER A 194 9.25 3.23 3.16
C SER A 194 9.14 4.39 4.14
N TYR A 195 9.49 5.58 3.70
CA TYR A 195 9.57 6.79 4.53
C TYR A 195 8.81 7.95 3.86
N GLY A 196 8.32 8.93 4.65
CA GLY A 196 7.88 10.28 4.23
C GLY A 196 6.82 10.33 3.13
N ILE A 197 5.80 9.46 3.22
CA ILE A 197 4.74 9.35 2.23
C ILE A 197 3.55 10.22 2.67
N TYR A 198 3.11 11.12 1.80
CA TYR A 198 1.87 11.87 1.98
C TYR A 198 0.90 11.51 0.86
N MET A 199 -0.28 11.03 1.24
CA MET A 199 -1.39 10.71 0.35
C MET A 199 -2.61 11.48 0.79
N GLN A 200 -3.27 12.13 -0.15
CA GLN A 200 -4.48 12.87 0.09
C GLN A 200 -5.49 12.55 -1.00
N ASN A 201 -6.78 12.52 -0.63
CA ASN A 201 -7.88 12.50 -1.58
C ASN A 201 -8.01 11.19 -2.38
N VAL A 202 -7.99 10.09 -1.64
CA VAL A 202 -7.97 8.76 -2.24
C VAL A 202 -9.35 8.14 -2.10
N THR A 203 -9.97 7.75 -3.20
CA THR A 203 -11.13 6.85 -3.14
C THR A 203 -10.64 5.44 -3.44
N ILE A 204 -10.91 4.50 -2.55
CA ILE A 204 -10.60 3.08 -2.69
C ILE A 204 -11.92 2.33 -2.79
N HIS A 205 -12.10 1.61 -3.90
CA HIS A 205 -13.31 0.84 -4.17
C HIS A 205 -12.97 -0.65 -4.30
N GLY A 206 -13.39 -1.45 -3.31
CA GLY A 206 -13.10 -2.89 -3.22
C GLY A 206 -11.67 -3.26 -2.77
N GLY A 207 -11.42 -4.54 -2.53
CA GLY A 207 -10.10 -5.09 -2.13
C GLY A 207 -9.80 -5.14 -0.62
N ASN A 208 -8.53 -5.24 -0.24
CA ASN A 208 -8.14 -5.40 1.17
C ASN A 208 -8.06 -4.09 1.97
N GLY A 209 -8.21 -2.95 1.29
CA GLY A 209 -8.01 -1.61 1.82
C GLY A 209 -6.54 -1.15 1.79
N PRO A 210 -6.25 0.06 2.30
CA PRO A 210 -4.90 0.58 2.38
C PRO A 210 -4.11 -0.06 3.53
N ALA A 211 -2.93 -0.58 3.20
CA ALA A 211 -2.07 -1.33 4.09
C ALA A 211 -0.69 -0.65 4.28
N ILE A 212 -0.20 -0.65 5.53
CA ILE A 212 1.24 -0.62 5.82
C ILE A 212 1.68 -2.07 6.03
N GLY A 213 2.44 -2.60 5.07
CA GLY A 213 3.02 -3.93 5.09
C GLY A 213 2.51 -4.86 4.00
N SER A 214 2.72 -6.16 4.10
CA SER A 214 3.42 -6.86 5.18
C SER A 214 4.87 -6.41 5.36
N LEU A 215 5.29 -6.26 6.61
CA LEU A 215 6.66 -5.91 7.03
C LEU A 215 7.26 -7.05 7.84
N GLY A 216 8.59 -7.23 7.80
CA GLY A 216 9.29 -8.22 8.62
C GLY A 216 9.24 -9.66 8.10
N GLN A 217 8.76 -9.86 6.87
CA GLN A 217 8.66 -11.18 6.24
C GLN A 217 10.03 -11.82 5.95
N TYR A 218 11.02 -10.99 5.62
CA TYR A 218 12.37 -11.42 5.28
C TYR A 218 13.35 -10.93 6.34
N LEU A 219 14.52 -11.57 6.43
CA LEU A 219 15.59 -11.21 7.38
C LEU A 219 16.29 -9.91 6.96
N GLU A 220 15.55 -8.81 6.98
CA GLU A 220 16.00 -7.48 6.62
C GLU A 220 15.36 -6.42 7.52
N ASP A 221 15.94 -5.22 7.52
CA ASP A 221 15.27 -4.04 8.07
C ASP A 221 14.04 -3.72 7.23
N SER A 222 12.89 -3.74 7.90
CA SER A 222 11.56 -3.51 7.35
C SER A 222 10.89 -2.24 7.88
N SER A 223 11.70 -1.28 8.34
CA SER A 223 11.20 -0.02 8.89
C SER A 223 10.32 0.76 7.90
N VAL A 224 9.28 1.41 8.42
CA VAL A 224 8.42 2.35 7.71
C VAL A 224 8.18 3.57 8.60
N LYS A 225 8.36 4.79 8.10
CA LYS A 225 8.19 6.00 8.94
C LYS A 225 7.56 7.18 8.21
N ASP A 226 6.98 8.10 8.95
CA ASP A 226 6.52 9.41 8.45
C ASP A 226 5.48 9.26 7.32
N ILE A 227 4.38 8.57 7.59
CA ILE A 227 3.32 8.31 6.61
C ILE A 227 2.07 9.08 7.02
N VAL A 228 1.48 9.82 6.08
CA VAL A 228 0.18 10.46 6.23
C VAL A 228 -0.71 10.01 5.06
N MET A 229 -1.88 9.47 5.38
CA MET A 229 -2.94 9.19 4.42
C MET A 229 -4.18 9.93 4.89
N ARG A 230 -4.70 10.86 4.08
CA ARG A 230 -5.84 11.67 4.49
C ARG A 230 -6.89 11.90 3.43
N ASP A 231 -8.09 12.25 3.86
CA ASP A 231 -9.25 12.51 3.00
C ASP A 231 -9.51 11.28 2.11
N VAL A 232 -9.84 10.15 2.73
CA VAL A 232 -9.95 8.85 2.07
C VAL A 232 -11.39 8.35 2.09
N HIS A 233 -11.91 7.94 0.94
CA HIS A 233 -13.20 7.27 0.83
C HIS A 233 -12.99 5.78 0.60
N ILE A 234 -13.41 4.95 1.55
CA ILE A 234 -13.39 3.50 1.46
C ILE A 234 -14.78 3.03 1.06
N LEU A 235 -14.92 2.52 -0.15
CA LEU A 235 -16.18 2.06 -0.72
C LEU A 235 -16.12 0.55 -0.94
N SER A 236 -17.13 -0.17 -0.48
CA SER A 236 -17.31 -1.59 -0.79
C SER A 236 -18.04 -1.75 -2.12
N TYR A 237 -17.55 -2.61 -3.02
CA TYR A 237 -18.17 -2.85 -4.33
C TYR A 237 -19.01 -4.13 -4.35
N ASN A 238 -18.59 -5.17 -3.61
CA ASN A 238 -19.32 -6.45 -3.45
C ASN A 238 -19.05 -7.12 -2.10
N GLU A 239 -19.09 -6.36 -1.00
CA GLU A 239 -18.70 -6.84 0.35
C GLU A 239 -17.26 -7.38 0.42
N ASP A 240 -16.44 -7.00 -0.55
CA ASP A 240 -15.08 -7.45 -0.74
C ASP A 240 -14.07 -6.61 0.03
N MET A 241 -14.45 -5.38 0.41
CA MET A 241 -13.62 -4.48 1.21
C MET A 241 -13.31 -5.09 2.58
N LYS A 242 -12.04 -5.40 2.87
CA LYS A 242 -11.66 -6.06 4.15
C LYS A 242 -11.37 -5.09 5.28
N ASN A 243 -10.59 -4.03 5.05
CA ASN A 243 -10.17 -3.12 6.11
C ASN A 243 -10.35 -1.67 5.67
N ALA A 244 -10.69 -0.77 6.58
CA ALA A 244 -10.68 0.66 6.31
C ALA A 244 -9.25 1.21 6.22
N ALA A 245 -8.37 0.79 7.14
CA ALA A 245 -6.94 1.08 7.13
C ALA A 245 -6.22 0.09 8.04
N TYR A 246 -5.05 -0.41 7.65
CA TYR A 246 -4.38 -1.39 8.51
C TYR A 246 -2.86 -1.47 8.40
N VAL A 247 -2.22 -1.91 9.50
CA VAL A 247 -0.79 -2.21 9.59
C VAL A 247 -0.63 -3.72 9.81
N LYS A 248 0.17 -4.38 8.96
CA LYS A 248 0.46 -5.82 9.05
C LYS A 248 1.96 -6.09 9.14
N THR A 249 2.40 -6.77 10.19
CA THR A 249 3.79 -7.22 10.35
C THR A 249 3.86 -8.72 10.63
N TRP A 250 4.92 -9.36 10.15
CA TRP A 250 5.18 -10.78 10.37
C TRP A 250 5.63 -11.08 11.79
N VAL A 251 5.41 -12.32 12.20
CA VAL A 251 6.01 -12.92 13.39
C VAL A 251 7.54 -12.88 13.33
N GLY A 252 8.18 -12.96 14.50
CA GLY A 252 9.63 -12.79 14.63
C GLY A 252 10.44 -14.07 14.46
N GLU A 253 9.77 -15.18 14.17
CA GLU A 253 10.40 -16.48 13.90
C GLU A 253 10.31 -16.82 12.42
N LEU A 254 11.24 -17.65 11.95
CA LEU A 254 11.15 -18.27 10.64
C LEU A 254 10.12 -19.41 10.70
N VAL A 255 8.88 -19.11 10.31
CA VAL A 255 7.76 -20.06 10.34
C VAL A 255 7.66 -20.78 9.01
N PRO A 256 7.74 -22.13 8.97
CA PRO A 256 7.50 -22.91 7.76
C PRO A 256 6.15 -22.58 7.14
N GLN A 257 6.15 -22.35 5.83
CA GLN A 257 4.96 -21.96 5.08
C GLN A 257 4.45 -23.17 4.31
N ASP A 258 3.18 -23.51 4.53
CA ASP A 258 2.50 -24.63 3.88
C ASP A 258 1.87 -24.15 2.58
N PRO A 259 2.42 -24.52 1.40
CA PRO A 259 1.90 -24.09 0.10
C PRO A 259 0.46 -24.56 -0.15
N SER A 260 0.02 -25.62 0.55
CA SER A 260 -1.34 -26.16 0.42
C SER A 260 -2.40 -25.35 1.18
N LYS A 261 -1.98 -24.54 2.17
CA LYS A 261 -2.87 -23.73 3.02
C LYS A 261 -2.79 -22.23 2.71
N ASN A 262 -1.60 -21.73 2.38
CA ASN A 262 -1.34 -20.30 2.18
C ASN A 262 -1.11 -19.94 0.70
N GLY A 263 -1.31 -20.91 -0.20
CA GLY A 263 -0.95 -20.82 -1.62
C GLY A 263 0.57 -20.77 -1.86
N TRP A 264 1.00 -20.90 -3.11
CA TRP A 264 2.38 -20.62 -3.51
C TRP A 264 2.77 -19.14 -3.30
N TYR A 265 1.76 -18.28 -3.17
CA TYR A 265 1.76 -16.83 -3.31
C TYR A 265 2.66 -16.09 -2.33
N GLU A 266 2.69 -16.43 -1.04
CA GLU A 266 3.44 -15.58 -0.10
C GLU A 266 4.90 -15.97 0.08
N SER A 267 5.28 -17.25 -0.12
CA SER A 267 6.56 -17.73 0.44
C SER A 267 7.30 -18.80 -0.36
N GLY A 268 6.73 -19.33 -1.44
CA GLY A 268 7.34 -20.44 -2.20
C GLY A 268 7.63 -21.69 -1.35
N GLY A 269 6.83 -21.92 -0.30
CA GLY A 269 7.00 -23.01 0.67
C GLY A 269 8.24 -22.90 1.56
N LYS A 270 8.84 -21.71 1.69
CA LYS A 270 9.99 -21.47 2.56
C LYS A 270 9.58 -20.90 3.91
N PRO A 271 10.34 -21.19 4.99
CA PRO A 271 10.16 -20.48 6.24
C PRO A 271 10.34 -18.97 6.07
N ARG A 272 9.42 -18.17 6.63
CA ARG A 272 9.43 -16.70 6.56
C ARG A 272 9.11 -16.08 7.92
N GLY A 273 9.42 -14.79 8.07
CA GLY A 273 9.35 -14.04 9.31
C GLY A 273 10.75 -13.69 9.84
N GLY A 274 10.80 -13.06 10.99
CA GLY A 274 12.05 -12.73 11.67
C GLY A 274 12.79 -11.49 11.18
N GLY A 275 12.24 -10.75 10.22
CA GLY A 275 12.66 -9.38 9.92
C GLY A 275 12.38 -8.42 11.08
N TRP A 276 13.09 -7.30 11.10
CA TRP A 276 13.08 -6.33 12.20
C TRP A 276 12.91 -4.92 11.66
N GLY A 277 12.64 -3.95 12.54
CA GLY A 277 12.50 -2.55 12.16
C GLY A 277 11.38 -1.85 12.90
N ASN A 278 11.10 -0.61 12.51
CA ASN A 278 10.17 0.27 13.23
C ASN A 278 9.09 0.80 12.29
N VAL A 279 7.83 0.76 12.71
CA VAL A 279 6.69 1.46 12.11
C VAL A 279 6.34 2.63 13.00
N THR A 280 6.69 3.86 12.60
CA THR A 280 6.56 5.04 13.46
C THR A 280 6.09 6.28 12.72
N ASN A 281 5.35 7.15 13.40
CA ASN A 281 4.83 8.40 12.87
C ASN A 281 3.92 8.17 11.65
N ILE A 282 2.80 7.48 11.89
CA ILE A 282 1.79 7.13 10.88
C ILE A 282 0.48 7.83 11.24
N ARG A 283 -0.13 8.53 10.28
CA ARG A 283 -1.43 9.19 10.46
C ARG A 283 -2.39 8.79 9.35
N PHE A 284 -3.51 8.20 9.74
CA PHE A 284 -4.69 8.02 8.88
C PHE A 284 -5.74 9.03 9.31
N GLU A 285 -6.20 9.90 8.43
CA GLU A 285 -7.04 11.04 8.81
C GLU A 285 -8.20 11.27 7.82
N ASN A 286 -9.39 11.62 8.32
CA ASN A 286 -10.56 11.93 7.50
C ASN A 286 -10.95 10.77 6.57
N PHE A 287 -11.25 9.61 7.16
CA PHE A 287 -11.71 8.43 6.42
C PHE A 287 -13.23 8.37 6.45
N HIS A 288 -13.86 8.30 5.28
CA HIS A 288 -15.27 7.95 5.14
C HIS A 288 -15.38 6.51 4.66
N VAL A 289 -16.04 5.64 5.44
CA VAL A 289 -16.08 4.20 5.22
C VAL A 289 -17.50 3.76 4.90
N GLU A 290 -17.67 3.06 3.79
CA GLU A 290 -18.96 2.51 3.35
C GLU A 290 -18.81 1.02 3.07
N GLY A 291 -19.10 0.21 4.10
CA GLY A 291 -19.26 -1.24 3.94
C GLY A 291 -17.97 -2.05 3.96
N ALA A 292 -16.88 -1.51 4.55
CA ALA A 292 -15.70 -2.31 4.85
C ALA A 292 -16.02 -3.38 5.90
N SER A 293 -15.37 -4.55 5.80
CA SER A 293 -15.55 -5.64 6.75
C SER A 293 -15.09 -5.20 8.13
N ALA A 294 -13.86 -4.72 8.27
CA ALA A 294 -13.31 -4.21 9.52
C ALA A 294 -12.95 -2.71 9.38
N GLY A 295 -12.91 -2.02 10.53
CA GLY A 295 -12.41 -0.65 10.61
C GLY A 295 -10.88 -0.57 10.56
N ALA A 296 -10.27 0.11 11.53
CA ALA A 296 -8.82 0.29 11.59
C ALA A 296 -8.14 -0.86 12.37
N SER A 297 -6.99 -1.36 11.90
CA SER A 297 -6.30 -2.43 12.61
C SER A 297 -4.77 -2.40 12.55
N ILE A 298 -4.15 -2.97 13.59
CA ILE A 298 -2.72 -3.27 13.66
C ILE A 298 -2.58 -4.74 14.03
N ASN A 299 -1.85 -5.50 13.22
CA ASN A 299 -1.63 -6.93 13.43
C ASN A 299 -0.15 -7.27 13.25
N GLN A 300 0.50 -7.74 14.33
CA GLN A 300 1.90 -8.14 14.33
C GLN A 300 2.12 -9.67 14.26
N ASN A 301 1.12 -10.43 13.80
CA ASN A 301 1.12 -11.89 13.75
C ASN A 301 0.91 -12.44 12.33
N SER A 302 1.21 -11.67 11.28
CA SER A 302 1.13 -12.19 9.91
C SER A 302 2.07 -13.39 9.72
N GLY A 303 1.62 -14.39 8.97
CA GLY A 303 2.38 -15.61 8.71
C GLY A 303 2.51 -16.57 9.90
N ASP A 304 1.84 -16.29 11.03
CA ASP A 304 1.78 -17.20 12.17
C ASP A 304 1.01 -18.48 11.80
N ASN A 305 1.55 -19.64 12.20
CA ASN A 305 0.89 -20.93 12.08
C ASN A 305 0.21 -21.37 13.40
N GLY A 306 0.02 -20.41 14.32
CA GLY A 306 -0.59 -20.60 15.63
C GLY A 306 0.41 -20.84 16.77
N SER A 307 1.71 -20.89 16.47
CA SER A 307 2.76 -21.20 17.45
C SER A 307 3.59 -19.99 17.89
N TYR A 308 3.59 -18.90 17.12
CA TYR A 308 4.56 -17.82 17.27
C TYR A 308 3.91 -16.45 17.50
N ALA A 309 2.66 -16.43 17.96
CA ALA A 309 1.94 -15.21 18.31
C ALA A 309 2.71 -14.35 19.32
N GLY A 310 2.82 -13.05 19.03
CA GLY A 310 3.49 -12.05 19.85
C GLY A 310 5.02 -12.07 19.75
N THR A 311 5.60 -12.76 18.76
CA THR A 311 7.07 -12.84 18.60
C THR A 311 7.66 -11.78 17.67
N SER A 312 6.84 -10.98 16.97
CA SER A 312 7.33 -10.01 15.98
C SER A 312 8.47 -9.15 16.52
N LYS A 313 9.49 -8.94 15.68
CA LYS A 313 10.63 -8.07 15.98
C LYS A 313 10.43 -6.64 15.47
N MET A 314 9.23 -6.33 14.99
CA MET A 314 8.85 -4.99 14.58
C MET A 314 8.38 -4.19 15.79
N LEU A 315 8.88 -2.96 15.96
CA LEU A 315 8.29 -2.00 16.87
C LEU A 315 7.21 -1.19 16.13
N VAL A 316 6.02 -1.06 16.71
CA VAL A 316 4.97 -0.18 16.20
C VAL A 316 4.68 0.89 17.26
N SER A 317 4.84 2.17 16.91
CA SER A 317 4.47 3.27 17.79
C SER A 317 4.03 4.50 16.99
N ASP A 318 3.41 5.47 17.67
CA ASP A 318 3.05 6.76 17.07
C ASP A 318 2.16 6.60 15.82
N VAL A 319 1.05 5.87 15.98
CA VAL A 319 0.07 5.59 14.92
C VAL A 319 -1.28 6.17 15.31
N THR A 320 -1.81 7.11 14.52
CA THR A 320 -3.06 7.80 14.83
C THR A 320 -4.09 7.56 13.72
N PHE A 321 -5.30 7.16 14.11
CA PHE A 321 -6.50 7.09 13.28
C PHE A 321 -7.43 8.23 13.69
N VAL A 322 -7.60 9.23 12.82
CA VAL A 322 -8.34 10.47 13.12
C VAL A 322 -9.54 10.62 12.20
N ASN A 323 -10.70 10.99 12.76
CA ASN A 323 -11.90 11.33 12.01
C ASN A 323 -12.31 10.23 11.02
N PHE A 324 -12.64 9.06 11.56
CA PHE A 324 -13.22 7.95 10.80
C PHE A 324 -14.73 7.99 10.95
N THR A 325 -15.46 8.01 9.84
CA THR A 325 -16.92 8.12 9.78
C THR A 325 -17.52 7.11 8.80
N GLY A 326 -18.84 6.90 8.87
CA GLY A 326 -19.55 5.96 8.00
C GLY A 326 -19.89 4.63 8.70
N TYR A 327 -19.82 3.51 8.00
CA TYR A 327 -20.25 2.20 8.48
C TYR A 327 -19.34 1.04 8.04
N ILE A 328 -19.30 0.01 8.88
CA ILE A 328 -18.62 -1.27 8.65
C ILE A 328 -19.58 -2.43 8.85
N SER A 329 -19.24 -3.63 8.38
CA SER A 329 -20.08 -4.82 8.61
C SER A 329 -19.70 -5.62 9.87
N ASN A 330 -18.47 -5.50 10.39
CA ASN A 330 -18.04 -6.17 11.62
C ASN A 330 -18.50 -5.42 12.88
N SER A 331 -18.67 -6.18 13.96
CA SER A 331 -18.91 -5.71 15.31
C SER A 331 -17.80 -4.85 15.93
N LYS A 332 -16.55 -4.99 15.47
CA LYS A 332 -15.39 -4.25 16.00
C LYS A 332 -14.90 -3.23 14.98
N SER A 333 -14.82 -1.98 15.39
CA SER A 333 -14.32 -0.86 14.58
C SER A 333 -12.83 -0.61 14.74
N GLY A 334 -12.19 -1.21 15.76
CA GLY A 334 -10.74 -1.23 15.93
C GLY A 334 -10.20 -2.59 16.40
N SER A 335 -8.98 -2.95 16.00
CA SER A 335 -8.28 -4.13 16.52
C SER A 335 -6.77 -3.94 16.56
N ILE A 336 -6.16 -4.01 17.74
CA ILE A 336 -4.72 -3.83 17.95
C ILE A 336 -4.13 -5.11 18.53
N SER A 337 -3.33 -5.81 17.74
CA SER A 337 -2.65 -7.06 18.14
C SER A 337 -1.16 -6.92 17.91
N CYS A 338 -0.42 -6.66 18.98
CA CYS A 338 0.98 -6.27 18.93
C CYS A 338 1.94 -7.42 19.28
N SER A 339 3.21 -7.10 19.53
CA SER A 339 4.25 -8.05 19.93
C SER A 339 4.45 -8.08 21.45
N LYS A 340 4.64 -9.27 22.03
CA LYS A 340 5.11 -9.42 23.42
C LYS A 340 6.55 -8.92 23.59
N ARG A 341 7.37 -9.05 22.53
CA ARG A 341 8.78 -8.63 22.54
C ARG A 341 8.94 -7.12 22.38
N TYR A 342 8.08 -6.54 21.56
CA TYR A 342 8.03 -5.09 21.32
C TYR A 342 6.59 -4.60 21.47
N PRO A 343 6.07 -4.49 22.71
CA PRO A 343 4.73 -3.98 22.92
C PRO A 343 4.56 -2.59 22.33
N CYS A 344 3.53 -2.43 21.51
CA CYS A 344 3.26 -1.17 20.82
C CYS A 344 2.71 -0.11 21.78
N TYR A 345 2.89 1.16 21.43
CA TYR A 345 2.47 2.29 22.27
C TYR A 345 2.26 3.57 21.46
N ASN A 346 1.63 4.57 22.07
CA ASN A 346 1.23 5.81 21.42
C ASN A 346 0.40 5.58 20.16
N ILE A 347 -0.63 4.75 20.28
CA ILE A 347 -1.63 4.51 19.25
C ILE A 347 -2.91 5.23 19.66
N ALA A 348 -3.52 5.98 18.76
CA ALA A 348 -4.67 6.79 19.10
C ALA A 348 -5.80 6.66 18.07
N PHE A 349 -7.03 6.63 18.59
CA PHE A 349 -8.28 6.71 17.83
C PHE A 349 -8.97 8.02 18.26
N GLU A 350 -8.93 9.02 17.39
CA GLU A 350 -9.42 10.38 17.68
C GLU A 350 -10.60 10.68 16.75
N ASP A 351 -11.70 11.20 17.30
CA ASP A 351 -12.93 11.49 16.54
C ASP A 351 -13.37 10.30 15.66
N PHE A 352 -13.23 9.09 16.20
CA PHE A 352 -13.47 7.86 15.48
C PHE A 352 -14.86 7.31 15.80
N SER A 353 -15.76 7.34 14.82
CA SER A 353 -17.14 6.86 14.97
C SER A 353 -17.64 6.12 13.73
N LEU A 354 -17.89 4.81 13.88
CA LEU A 354 -18.40 3.97 12.79
C LEU A 354 -19.70 3.29 13.23
N ALA A 355 -20.66 3.23 12.32
CA ALA A 355 -21.88 2.45 12.48
C ALA A 355 -21.65 0.97 12.15
N GLN A 356 -22.40 0.09 12.83
CA GLN A 356 -22.49 -1.32 12.47
C GLN A 356 -23.63 -1.49 11.46
N GLY A 357 -23.27 -1.71 10.20
CA GLY A 357 -24.19 -1.72 9.06
C GLY A 357 -24.62 -0.33 8.61
N SER A 358 -25.11 -0.22 7.38
CA SER A 358 -25.48 1.04 6.73
C SER A 358 -26.60 1.81 7.43
N ASN A 359 -27.47 1.10 8.16
CA ASN A 359 -28.56 1.69 8.95
C ASN A 359 -28.24 1.74 10.45
N GLY A 360 -27.00 1.40 10.84
CA GLY A 360 -26.57 1.41 12.23
C GLY A 360 -26.40 2.84 12.77
N THR A 361 -26.48 2.99 14.08
CA THR A 361 -26.06 4.23 14.73
C THR A 361 -24.55 4.23 14.88
N ALA A 362 -23.90 5.32 14.50
CA ALA A 362 -22.46 5.45 14.67
C ALA A 362 -22.10 5.47 16.16
N THR A 363 -21.13 4.64 16.54
CA THR A 363 -20.62 4.55 17.91
C THR A 363 -19.14 4.86 17.93
N ASN A 364 -18.64 5.37 19.07
CA ASN A 364 -17.20 5.55 19.29
C ASN A 364 -16.42 4.27 19.00
N ALA A 365 -15.12 4.38 18.72
CA ALA A 365 -14.29 3.22 18.42
C ALA A 365 -14.42 2.12 19.50
N THR A 366 -14.72 0.90 19.07
CA THR A 366 -14.87 -0.29 19.91
C THR A 366 -14.05 -1.44 19.33
N GLY A 367 -13.38 -2.20 20.17
CA GLY A 367 -12.39 -3.14 19.70
C GLY A 367 -11.74 -3.99 20.78
N SER A 368 -10.53 -4.42 20.46
CA SER A 368 -9.70 -5.22 21.37
C SER A 368 -8.23 -4.88 21.20
N CYS A 369 -7.50 -4.90 22.30
CA CYS A 369 -6.05 -4.76 22.32
C CYS A 369 -5.37 -6.01 22.90
N SER A 370 -4.20 -6.36 22.36
CA SER A 370 -3.29 -7.35 22.94
C SER A 370 -1.83 -6.91 22.79
N TYR A 371 -1.03 -7.20 23.83
CA TYR A 371 0.41 -6.94 23.86
C TYR A 371 0.79 -5.47 23.62
N ILE A 372 0.00 -4.56 24.18
CA ILE A 372 0.26 -3.11 24.20
C ILE A 372 1.02 -2.74 25.48
N LYS A 373 1.75 -1.62 25.48
CA LYS A 373 2.18 -1.01 26.75
C LYS A 373 0.95 -0.49 27.53
N PRO A 374 1.01 -0.39 28.87
CA PRO A 374 -0.03 0.29 29.65
C PRO A 374 -0.28 1.71 29.13
N GLY A 375 -1.54 2.09 28.92
CA GLY A 375 -1.91 3.35 28.28
C GLY A 375 -1.39 3.54 26.85
N GLY A 376 -0.90 2.48 26.21
CA GLY A 376 -0.29 2.53 24.88
C GLY A 376 -1.28 2.72 23.73
N VAL A 377 -2.58 2.52 24.00
CA VAL A 377 -3.67 2.77 23.05
C VAL A 377 -4.71 3.66 23.73
N ILE A 378 -5.08 4.76 23.09
CA ILE A 378 -6.11 5.69 23.56
C ILE A 378 -7.27 5.80 22.56
N GLY A 379 -8.47 6.04 23.07
CA GLY A 379 -9.67 6.25 22.24
C GLY A 379 -10.34 4.99 21.68
N LEU A 380 -9.79 3.80 21.91
CA LEU A 380 -10.40 2.52 21.51
C LEU A 380 -11.02 1.79 22.72
N ASN A 381 -12.35 1.77 22.79
CA ASN A 381 -13.07 1.07 23.86
C ASN A 381 -12.85 -0.45 23.75
N GLY A 382 -12.51 -1.11 24.86
CA GLY A 382 -12.19 -2.55 24.89
C GLY A 382 -10.68 -2.85 24.95
N CYS A 383 -9.85 -1.81 24.93
CA CYS A 383 -8.46 -1.87 25.36
C CYS A 383 -8.44 -1.53 26.86
N GLY A 384 -8.29 -2.53 27.73
CA GLY A 384 -8.24 -2.32 29.18
C GLY A 384 -7.12 -1.32 29.54
N ASN A 385 -7.44 -0.37 30.43
CA ASN A 385 -6.50 0.64 30.91
C ASN A 385 -5.37 0.03 31.76
#